data_AF-A0A2N4TKZ0-F1
#
_entry.id   AF-A0A2N4TKZ0-F1
#
_cell.length_a   1.000
_cell.length_b   1.000
_cell.length_c   1.000
_cell.angle_alpha   90.00
_cell.angle_beta   90.00
_cell.angle_gamma   90.00
#
_symmetry.space_group_name_H-M   'P 1'
#
loop_
_entity.id
_entity.type
_entity.pdbx_description
1 polymer ?
#
loop_
_entity_poly.entity_id
_entity_poly.type
_entity_poly.pdbx_seq_one_letter_code
_entity_poly.pdbx_strand_id
1 'polypeptide(L)'
;RLRGISSMAAANAYALTFMADFNARFAKVPRSDFDAHRPVHGDEDLARIFCWREWRKVSQSLTLQYAKVMYLLEDRPEHRQLIHRYLEVAEYPDGRIELWADGTSLPYTTYDRLAQIDQGAIVDNKRLGHVLAIAAELQAQRDDRRQVGPSRTLAGKPPRPKHPAPQTKRQRQINRLDLERAMAQVGPLTPGSPLDTRTTALRTPPQKNRTEHKVHARADI
;
A
#
# COMPACT_ATOMS: atom_id res chain seq x y z
N ARG A 1 2.76 -24.37 29.68
CA ARG A 1 2.95 -23.04 29.06
C ARG A 1 3.43 -22.09 30.16
N LEU A 2 4.75 -21.96 30.40
CA LEU A 2 5.30 -21.51 31.69
C LEU A 2 5.43 -19.97 31.89
N ARG A 3 5.30 -19.14 30.84
CA ARG A 3 5.41 -17.68 30.94
C ARG A 3 4.21 -16.88 30.42
N GLY A 4 3.07 -17.55 30.18
CA GLY A 4 1.87 -16.88 29.67
C GLY A 4 1.99 -16.23 28.28
N ILE A 5 3.08 -16.49 27.54
CA ILE A 5 3.31 -15.90 26.22
C ILE A 5 2.29 -16.45 25.21
N SER A 6 1.49 -15.54 24.65
CA SER A 6 0.38 -15.85 23.73
C SER A 6 0.39 -15.01 22.44
N SER A 7 1.33 -14.08 22.29
CA SER A 7 1.49 -13.23 21.09
C SER A 7 2.90 -13.29 20.51
N MET A 8 3.03 -13.02 19.21
CA MET A 8 4.33 -12.97 18.52
C MET A 8 5.24 -11.86 19.09
N ALA A 9 4.66 -10.71 19.42
CA ALA A 9 5.40 -9.60 20.03
C ALA A 9 5.98 -9.99 21.41
N ALA A 10 5.18 -10.64 22.27
CA ALA A 10 5.66 -11.11 23.57
C ALA A 10 6.70 -12.23 23.44
N ALA A 11 6.58 -13.09 22.43
CA ALA A 11 7.59 -14.11 22.12
C ALA A 11 8.91 -13.49 21.67
N ASN A 12 8.88 -12.51 20.75
CA ASN A 12 10.06 -11.81 20.26
C ASN A 12 10.77 -11.04 21.39
N ALA A 13 10.03 -10.39 22.28
CA ALA A 13 10.60 -9.72 23.45
C ALA A 13 11.30 -10.71 24.40
N TYR A 14 10.76 -11.93 24.53
CA TYR A 14 11.34 -12.98 25.36
C TYR A 14 12.55 -13.67 24.72
N ALA A 15 12.74 -13.56 23.39
CA ALA A 15 13.75 -14.32 22.66
C ALA A 15 15.16 -14.12 23.23
N LEU A 16 15.55 -12.89 23.57
CA LEU A 16 16.86 -12.59 24.15
C LEU A 16 17.07 -13.27 25.50
N THR A 17 16.06 -13.24 26.37
CA THR A 17 16.11 -13.92 27.68
C THR A 17 16.20 -15.43 27.51
N PHE A 18 15.42 -15.99 26.58
CA PHE A 18 15.48 -17.41 26.26
C PHE A 18 16.86 -17.82 25.74
N MET A 19 17.42 -17.07 24.79
CA MET A 19 18.74 -17.34 24.24
C MET A 19 19.82 -17.34 25.33
N ALA A 20 19.76 -16.38 26.26
CA ALA A 20 20.69 -16.35 27.39
C ALA A 20 20.57 -17.57 28.30
N ASP A 21 19.35 -17.93 28.75
CA ASP A 21 19.10 -19.11 29.58
C ASP A 21 19.47 -20.42 28.86
N PHE A 22 19.10 -20.54 27.59
CA PHE A 22 19.39 -21.70 26.76
C PHE A 22 20.89 -21.87 26.56
N ASN A 23 21.60 -20.80 26.19
CA ASN A 23 23.04 -20.84 26.02
C ASN A 23 23.76 -21.12 27.34
N ALA A 24 23.30 -20.60 28.48
CA ALA A 24 23.89 -20.93 29.78
C ALA A 24 23.83 -22.43 30.10
N ARG A 25 22.77 -23.12 29.66
CA ARG A 25 22.56 -24.55 29.93
C ARG A 25 23.20 -25.47 28.90
N PHE A 26 23.26 -25.04 27.65
CA PHE A 26 23.54 -25.92 26.51
C PHE A 26 24.65 -25.44 25.58
N ALA A 27 25.12 -24.19 25.70
CA ALA A 27 26.21 -23.73 24.85
C ALA A 27 27.49 -24.50 25.16
N LYS A 28 28.18 -24.89 24.10
CA LYS A 28 29.53 -25.46 24.18
C LYS A 28 30.50 -24.42 23.67
N VAL A 29 31.61 -24.27 24.37
CA VAL A 29 32.70 -23.40 23.92
C VAL A 29 33.19 -23.93 22.57
N PRO A 30 33.29 -23.07 21.54
CA PRO A 30 33.81 -23.50 20.25
C PRO A 30 35.25 -23.97 20.41
N ARG A 31 35.66 -24.96 19.61
CA ARG A 31 37.03 -25.51 19.66
C ARG A 31 38.10 -24.48 19.31
N SER A 32 37.73 -23.47 18.53
CA SER A 32 38.58 -22.37 18.08
C SER A 32 37.77 -21.08 18.18
N ASP A 33 38.44 -19.97 18.47
CA ASP A 33 37.88 -18.61 18.45
C ASP A 33 37.86 -17.99 17.04
N PHE A 34 38.39 -18.71 16.03
CA PHE A 34 38.37 -18.29 14.64
C PHE A 34 36.94 -18.16 14.11
N ASP A 35 36.59 -16.95 13.67
CA ASP A 35 35.33 -16.69 12.97
C ASP A 35 35.40 -17.24 11.54
N ALA A 36 34.72 -18.38 11.32
CA ALA A 36 34.59 -19.00 10.01
C ALA A 36 33.37 -18.51 9.21
N HIS A 37 32.64 -17.50 9.70
CA HIS A 37 31.51 -16.95 8.96
C HIS A 37 31.98 -16.23 7.69
N ARG A 38 31.23 -16.42 6.60
CA ARG A 38 31.45 -15.65 5.37
C ARG A 38 31.06 -14.19 5.64
N PRO A 39 31.98 -13.22 5.51
CA PRO A 39 31.61 -11.82 5.64
C PRO A 39 30.67 -11.43 4.49
N VAL A 40 29.73 -10.53 4.78
CA VAL A 40 28.90 -9.93 3.74
C VAL A 40 29.79 -9.00 2.93
N HIS A 41 29.85 -9.22 1.62
CA HIS A 41 30.61 -8.34 0.73
C HIS A 41 29.89 -6.99 0.58
N GLY A 42 30.63 -5.91 0.33
CA GLY A 42 30.05 -4.57 0.15
C GLY A 42 29.04 -4.46 -0.98
N ASP A 43 29.14 -5.37 -1.96
CA ASP A 43 28.25 -5.43 -3.13
C ASP A 43 26.94 -6.21 -2.86
N GLU A 44 26.84 -6.90 -1.71
CA GLU A 44 25.66 -7.69 -1.33
C GLU A 44 24.62 -6.84 -0.61
N ASP A 45 23.54 -6.50 -1.31
CA ASP A 45 22.37 -5.88 -0.68
C ASP A 45 21.47 -6.94 -0.04
N LEU A 46 21.65 -7.16 1.27
CA LEU A 46 20.86 -8.12 2.05
C LEU A 46 19.35 -7.83 2.00
N ALA A 47 18.94 -6.56 1.96
CA ALA A 47 17.53 -6.20 1.92
C ALA A 47 16.92 -6.71 0.60
N ARG A 48 17.68 -6.62 -0.49
CA ARG A 48 17.29 -7.14 -1.81
C ARG A 48 17.33 -8.66 -1.88
N ILE A 49 18.32 -9.29 -1.25
CA ILE A 49 18.48 -10.75 -1.25
C ILE A 49 17.31 -11.43 -0.51
N PHE A 50 16.89 -10.87 0.62
CA PHE A 50 15.83 -11.45 1.45
C PHE A 50 14.40 -10.97 1.10
N CYS A 51 14.22 -10.20 0.01
CA CYS A 51 12.90 -9.81 -0.45
C CYS A 51 12.23 -10.91 -1.29
N TRP A 52 10.89 -10.89 -1.35
CA TRP A 52 10.13 -11.75 -2.25
C TRP A 52 10.18 -11.19 -3.67
N ARG A 53 10.55 -12.01 -4.66
CA ARG A 53 10.76 -11.57 -6.05
C ARG A 53 9.79 -12.29 -6.98
N GLU A 54 9.11 -11.56 -7.85
CA GLU A 54 8.24 -12.15 -8.88
C GLU A 54 8.32 -11.39 -10.21
N TRP A 55 8.38 -12.12 -11.31
CA TRP A 55 8.43 -11.53 -12.65
C TRP A 55 7.02 -11.26 -13.18
N ARG A 56 6.76 -10.01 -13.60
CA ARG A 56 5.47 -9.57 -14.14
C ARG A 56 5.66 -8.86 -15.48
N LYS A 57 4.80 -9.19 -16.45
CA LYS A 57 4.82 -8.58 -17.77
C LYS A 57 4.16 -7.19 -17.74
N VAL A 58 4.82 -6.22 -18.36
CA VAL A 58 4.28 -4.85 -18.54
C VAL A 58 3.30 -4.83 -19.70
N SER A 59 2.15 -4.20 -19.50
CA SER A 59 1.14 -3.99 -20.54
C SER A 59 1.56 -2.90 -21.54
N GLN A 60 0.79 -2.75 -22.61
CA GLN A 60 0.98 -1.64 -23.56
C GLN A 60 0.82 -0.26 -22.92
N SER A 61 0.02 -0.16 -21.85
CA SER A 61 -0.25 1.07 -21.11
C SER A 61 0.73 1.32 -19.96
N LEU A 62 1.92 0.68 -19.98
CA LEU A 62 2.92 0.78 -18.90
C LEU A 62 2.41 0.36 -17.51
N THR A 63 1.44 -0.55 -17.47
CA THR A 63 0.92 -1.08 -16.21
C THR A 63 1.32 -2.53 -15.99
N LEU A 64 1.47 -2.92 -14.74
CA LEU A 64 1.57 -4.32 -14.34
C LEU A 64 0.67 -4.59 -13.12
N GLN A 65 0.21 -5.82 -12.98
CA GLN A 65 -0.61 -6.22 -11.84
C GLN A 65 0.17 -7.14 -10.92
N TYR A 66 0.19 -6.80 -9.64
CA TYR A 66 0.82 -7.60 -8.59
C TYR A 66 -0.01 -7.53 -7.31
N ALA A 67 -0.23 -8.67 -6.66
CA ALA A 67 -1.00 -8.77 -5.40
C ALA A 67 -2.35 -8.01 -5.41
N LYS A 68 -3.08 -8.05 -6.54
CA LYS A 68 -4.34 -7.33 -6.82
C LYS A 68 -4.22 -5.80 -6.94
N VAL A 69 -3.03 -5.24 -6.79
CA VAL A 69 -2.73 -3.83 -7.03
C VAL A 69 -2.24 -3.66 -8.46
N MET A 70 -2.65 -2.58 -9.12
CA MET A 70 -2.15 -2.20 -10.43
C MET A 70 -1.09 -1.13 -10.24
N TYR A 71 0.09 -1.36 -10.78
CA TYR A 71 1.22 -0.44 -10.74
C TYR A 71 1.38 0.16 -12.13
N LEU A 72 1.37 1.49 -12.21
CA LEU A 72 1.58 2.26 -13.42
C LEU A 72 2.99 2.83 -13.36
N LEU A 73 3.86 2.45 -14.30
CA LEU A 73 5.15 3.08 -14.46
C LEU A 73 4.96 4.50 -14.96
N GLU A 74 5.81 5.44 -14.52
CA GLU A 74 5.77 6.80 -15.07
C GLU A 74 6.04 6.78 -16.58
N ASP A 75 5.28 7.55 -17.35
CA ASP A 75 5.48 7.61 -18.81
C ASP A 75 6.72 8.42 -19.15
N ARG A 76 7.85 7.72 -19.29
CA ARG A 76 9.16 8.25 -19.70
C ARG A 76 9.62 7.53 -20.97
N PRO A 77 10.40 8.18 -21.86
CA PRO A 77 10.93 7.56 -23.08
C PRO A 77 11.66 6.23 -22.82
N GLU A 78 12.39 6.15 -21.71
CA GLU A 78 13.11 4.95 -21.27
C GLU A 78 12.15 3.81 -20.89
N HIS A 79 11.05 4.13 -20.20
CA HIS A 79 10.09 3.12 -19.74
C HIS A 79 9.22 2.58 -20.88
N ARG A 80 8.98 3.35 -21.95
CA ARG A 80 8.23 2.88 -23.12
C ARG A 80 8.85 1.66 -23.78
N GLN A 81 10.16 1.48 -23.65
CA GLN A 81 10.87 0.30 -24.14
C GLN A 81 10.61 -0.95 -23.29
N LEU A 82 10.05 -0.78 -22.08
CA LEU A 82 9.69 -1.86 -21.17
C LEU A 82 8.32 -2.46 -21.48
N ILE A 83 7.57 -1.88 -22.43
CA ILE A 83 6.29 -2.44 -22.88
C ILE A 83 6.49 -3.89 -23.32
N HIS A 84 5.64 -4.78 -22.82
CA HIS A 84 5.69 -6.22 -23.05
C HIS A 84 6.93 -6.96 -22.52
N ARG A 85 7.87 -6.28 -21.85
CA ARG A 85 8.97 -6.93 -21.11
C ARG A 85 8.48 -7.44 -19.76
N TYR A 86 9.20 -8.43 -19.23
CA TYR A 86 9.02 -8.88 -17.85
C TYR A 86 9.91 -8.02 -16.96
N LEU A 87 9.30 -7.44 -15.94
CA LEU A 87 9.97 -6.72 -14.87
C LEU A 87 9.90 -7.52 -13.58
N GLU A 88 10.84 -7.25 -12.70
CA GLU A 88 10.86 -7.89 -11.41
C GLU A 88 10.14 -7.03 -10.38
N VAL A 89 9.18 -7.63 -9.68
CA VAL A 89 8.47 -7.02 -8.55
C VAL A 89 9.09 -7.57 -7.28
N ALA A 90 9.66 -6.66 -6.47
CA ALA A 90 10.28 -6.95 -5.19
C ALA A 90 9.32 -6.54 -4.05
N GLU A 91 8.85 -7.48 -3.24
CA GLU A 91 8.08 -7.23 -2.01
C GLU A 91 9.00 -7.47 -0.80
N TYR A 92 9.28 -6.41 -0.05
CA TYR A 92 10.11 -6.45 1.14
C TYR A 92 9.32 -6.89 2.38
N PRO A 93 9.98 -7.39 3.45
CA PRO A 93 9.32 -7.85 4.67
C PRO A 93 8.45 -6.80 5.38
N ASP A 94 8.77 -5.52 5.21
CA ASP A 94 7.99 -4.37 5.70
C ASP A 94 6.71 -4.10 4.88
N GLY A 95 6.55 -4.78 3.74
CA GLY A 95 5.45 -4.60 2.79
C GLY A 95 5.72 -3.53 1.74
N ARG A 96 6.92 -2.94 1.69
CA ARG A 96 7.34 -2.06 0.60
C ARG A 96 7.44 -2.85 -0.69
N ILE A 97 7.04 -2.24 -1.80
CA ILE A 97 7.13 -2.83 -3.13
C ILE A 97 8.04 -1.97 -3.99
N GLU A 98 8.88 -2.60 -4.79
CA GLU A 98 9.72 -1.94 -5.79
C GLU A 98 9.62 -2.68 -7.12
N LEU A 99 9.70 -1.92 -8.21
CA LEU A 99 9.71 -2.45 -9.56
C LEU A 99 11.11 -2.29 -10.13
N TRP A 100 11.69 -3.36 -10.64
CA TRP A 100 13.05 -3.38 -11.13
C TRP A 100 13.11 -3.78 -12.61
N ALA A 101 13.89 -3.02 -13.37
CA ALA A 101 14.27 -3.31 -14.75
C ALA A 101 15.78 -3.12 -14.90
N ASP A 102 16.46 -4.07 -15.52
CA ASP A 102 17.87 -3.93 -15.92
C ASP A 102 18.78 -3.44 -14.75
N GLY A 103 18.53 -3.96 -13.54
CA GLY A 103 19.30 -3.61 -12.34
C GLY A 103 18.97 -2.24 -11.72
N THR A 104 17.91 -1.57 -12.16
CA THR A 104 17.50 -0.25 -11.65
C THR A 104 16.05 -0.28 -11.14
N SER A 105 15.80 0.41 -10.02
CA SER A 105 14.45 0.62 -9.48
C SER A 105 13.71 1.70 -10.29
N LEU A 106 12.49 1.40 -10.73
CA LEU A 106 11.67 2.28 -11.54
C LEU A 106 10.65 3.05 -10.69
N PRO A 107 10.42 4.34 -10.98
CA PRO A 107 9.36 5.10 -10.34
C PRO A 107 8.00 4.63 -10.87
N TYR A 108 7.05 4.47 -9.95
CA TYR A 108 5.71 4.00 -10.27
C TYR A 108 4.66 4.71 -9.42
N THR A 109 3.43 4.71 -9.90
CA THR A 109 2.24 5.11 -9.16
C THR A 109 1.31 3.91 -9.02
N THR A 110 0.74 3.69 -7.84
CA THR A 110 -0.30 2.68 -7.67
C THR A 110 -1.62 3.20 -8.23
N TYR A 111 -2.15 2.54 -9.25
CA TYR A 111 -3.45 2.84 -9.80
C TYR A 111 -4.54 2.13 -8.98
N ASP A 112 -5.34 2.92 -8.26
CA ASP A 112 -6.49 2.42 -7.49
C ASP A 112 -7.77 2.54 -8.31
N ARG A 113 -8.45 1.42 -8.57
CA ARG A 113 -9.77 1.41 -9.25
C ARG A 113 -10.89 1.93 -8.35
N LEU A 114 -10.65 2.05 -7.05
CA LEU A 114 -11.55 2.65 -6.06
C LEU A 114 -11.15 4.12 -5.79
N ALA A 115 -10.69 4.85 -6.80
CA ALA A 115 -10.34 6.25 -6.65
C ALA A 115 -11.54 7.03 -6.08
N GLN A 116 -11.38 7.53 -4.85
CA GLN A 116 -12.22 8.60 -4.33
C GLN A 116 -11.92 9.82 -5.19
N ILE A 117 -12.97 10.51 -5.62
CA ILE A 117 -12.82 11.76 -6.37
C ILE A 117 -12.10 12.73 -5.43
N ASP A 118 -10.87 13.12 -5.77
CA ASP A 118 -10.18 14.21 -5.08
C ASP A 118 -10.94 15.49 -5.45
N GLN A 119 -11.79 15.94 -4.54
CA GLN A 119 -12.47 17.22 -4.66
C GLN A 119 -11.38 18.27 -4.46
N GLY A 120 -10.73 18.65 -5.57
CA GLY A 120 -9.72 19.72 -5.58
C GLY A 120 -10.24 21.01 -4.95
N ALA A 121 -9.34 21.99 -4.77
CA ALA A 121 -9.68 23.29 -4.18
C ALA A 121 -11.01 23.81 -4.75
N ILE A 122 -11.96 24.04 -3.83
CA ILE A 122 -13.37 24.36 -4.07
C ILE A 122 -13.51 25.21 -5.33
N VAL A 123 -14.08 24.63 -6.37
CA VAL A 123 -14.39 25.36 -7.60
C VAL A 123 -15.67 26.13 -7.34
N ASP A 124 -15.59 27.46 -7.23
CA ASP A 124 -16.75 28.37 -7.15
C ASP A 124 -17.56 28.34 -8.45
N ASN A 125 -18.26 27.23 -8.67
CA ASN A 125 -19.20 27.08 -9.76
C ASN A 125 -20.57 26.72 -9.16
N LYS A 126 -21.53 27.59 -9.46
CA LYS A 126 -22.90 27.63 -8.91
C LYS A 126 -23.64 26.29 -8.93
N ARG A 127 -23.25 25.35 -9.79
CA ARG A 127 -23.88 24.01 -9.89
C ARG A 127 -22.94 22.86 -9.56
N LEU A 128 -21.62 23.06 -9.64
CA LEU A 128 -20.65 21.98 -9.46
C LEU A 128 -20.53 21.56 -7.99
N GLY A 129 -20.53 22.52 -7.06
CA GLY A 129 -20.43 22.22 -5.62
C GLY A 129 -21.55 21.33 -5.11
N HIS A 130 -22.79 21.56 -5.56
CA HIS A 130 -23.95 20.76 -5.18
C HIS A 130 -23.88 19.32 -5.73
N VAL A 131 -23.46 19.15 -6.99
CA VAL A 131 -23.27 17.81 -7.58
C VAL A 131 -22.14 17.06 -6.88
N LEU A 132 -21.06 17.76 -6.50
CA LEU A 132 -19.97 17.16 -5.73
C LEU A 132 -20.40 16.75 -4.31
N ALA A 133 -21.28 17.53 -3.66
CA ALA A 133 -21.87 17.15 -2.38
C ALA A 133 -22.72 15.87 -2.49
N ILE A 134 -23.54 15.74 -3.55
CA ILE A 134 -24.29 14.51 -3.82
C ILE A 134 -23.33 13.33 -4.07
N ALA A 135 -22.26 13.55 -4.84
CA ALA A 135 -21.25 12.53 -5.10
C ALA A 135 -20.51 12.10 -3.82
N ALA A 136 -20.27 13.02 -2.89
CA ALA A 136 -19.65 12.73 -1.59
C ALA A 136 -20.54 11.82 -0.73
N GLU A 137 -21.85 12.12 -0.64
CA GLU A 137 -22.81 11.28 0.09
C GLU A 137 -22.91 9.87 -0.51
N LEU A 138 -22.92 9.76 -1.84
CA LEU A 138 -22.90 8.46 -2.52
C LEU A 138 -21.59 7.69 -2.29
N GLN A 139 -20.45 8.39 -2.19
CA GLN A 139 -19.18 7.76 -1.83
C GLN A 139 -19.18 7.26 -0.39
N ALA A 140 -19.78 8.00 0.56
CA ALA A 140 -19.88 7.56 1.95
C ALA A 140 -20.70 6.28 2.12
N GLN A 141 -21.69 6.05 1.27
CA GLN A 141 -22.49 4.81 1.25
C GLN A 141 -21.78 3.63 0.60
N ARG A 142 -20.64 3.86 -0.05
CA ARG A 142 -19.90 2.82 -0.79
C ARG A 142 -18.99 2.02 0.14
N ASP A 143 -18.97 0.71 -0.05
CA ASP A 143 -18.01 -0.19 0.57
C ASP A 143 -16.62 0.03 -0.06
N ASP A 144 -15.79 0.82 0.62
CA ASP A 144 -14.41 1.13 0.23
C ASP A 144 -13.40 0.09 0.73
N ARG A 145 -13.85 -1.12 1.13
CA ARG A 145 -12.94 -2.21 1.48
C ARG A 145 -12.09 -2.63 0.30
N ARG A 146 -10.86 -2.13 0.27
CA ARG A 146 -9.79 -2.58 -0.65
C ARG A 146 -9.49 -4.07 -0.45
N GLN A 147 -9.66 -4.89 -1.48
CA GLN A 147 -9.11 -6.24 -1.45
C GLN A 147 -7.61 -6.16 -1.70
N VAL A 148 -6.83 -6.00 -0.64
CA VAL A 148 -5.38 -6.23 -0.70
C VAL A 148 -5.19 -7.74 -0.89
N GLY A 149 -4.31 -8.14 -1.81
CA GLY A 149 -3.87 -9.53 -1.87
C GLY A 149 -3.34 -10.00 -0.51
N PRO A 150 -3.31 -11.31 -0.22
CA PRO A 150 -2.62 -11.78 0.98
C PRO A 150 -1.18 -11.25 0.95
N SER A 151 -0.78 -10.47 1.96
CA SER A 151 0.62 -10.07 2.15
C SER A 151 1.41 -11.36 2.30
N ARG A 152 2.32 -11.61 1.37
CA ARG A 152 3.10 -12.86 1.34
C ARG A 152 4.11 -12.90 2.48
N THR A 153 4.50 -11.72 2.96
CA THR A 153 5.43 -11.49 4.06
C THR A 153 4.81 -11.66 5.45
N LEU A 154 3.53 -12.07 5.54
CA LEU A 154 2.84 -12.31 6.82
C LEU A 154 3.03 -11.13 7.77
N ALA A 155 2.83 -9.89 7.28
CA ALA A 155 3.09 -8.63 8.00
C ALA A 155 2.23 -8.40 9.26
N GLY A 156 1.68 -9.46 9.88
CA GLY A 156 0.97 -9.44 11.15
C GLY A 156 -0.35 -8.67 11.14
N LYS A 157 -0.76 -8.13 9.99
CA LYS A 157 -2.02 -7.38 9.88
C LYS A 157 -3.17 -8.34 10.16
N PRO A 158 -4.10 -7.98 11.06
CA PRO A 158 -5.20 -8.86 11.39
C PRO A 158 -6.02 -9.19 10.14
N PRO A 159 -6.55 -10.42 10.03
CA PRO A 159 -7.41 -10.78 8.91
C PRO A 159 -8.58 -9.79 8.85
N ARG A 160 -8.79 -9.21 7.66
CA ARG A 160 -9.85 -8.21 7.48
C ARG A 160 -11.21 -8.84 7.76
N PRO A 161 -12.14 -8.12 8.42
CA PRO A 161 -13.47 -8.66 8.69
C PRO A 161 -14.20 -9.06 7.39
N LYS A 162 -14.84 -10.23 7.42
CA LYS A 162 -15.58 -10.79 6.28
C LYS A 162 -16.75 -9.89 5.87
N HIS A 163 -17.42 -9.26 6.84
CA HIS A 163 -18.63 -8.48 6.62
C HIS A 163 -18.33 -6.97 6.42
N PRO A 164 -19.07 -6.30 5.52
CA PRO A 164 -18.98 -4.85 5.35
C PRO A 164 -19.44 -4.10 6.60
N ALA A 165 -19.05 -2.83 6.70
CA ALA A 165 -19.59 -1.95 7.73
C ALA A 165 -21.11 -1.81 7.55
N PRO A 166 -21.88 -1.70 8.64
CA PRO A 166 -23.33 -1.49 8.54
C PRO A 166 -23.60 -0.25 7.67
N GLN A 167 -24.62 -0.34 6.80
CA GLN A 167 -25.05 0.70 5.86
C GLN A 167 -24.17 0.92 4.61
N THR A 168 -23.07 0.18 4.42
CA THR A 168 -22.27 0.27 3.17
C THR A 168 -22.72 -0.71 2.09
N LYS A 169 -22.65 -0.29 0.82
CA LYS A 169 -23.05 -1.08 -0.36
C LYS A 169 -21.91 -1.25 -1.35
N ARG A 170 -21.85 -2.37 -2.08
CA ARG A 170 -20.89 -2.50 -3.19
C ARG A 170 -21.23 -1.52 -4.32
N GLN A 171 -20.24 -1.07 -5.09
CA GLN A 171 -20.46 -0.14 -6.22
C GLN A 171 -21.57 -0.60 -7.18
N ARG A 172 -21.66 -1.91 -7.46
CA ARG A 172 -22.68 -2.48 -8.36
C ARG A 172 -24.10 -2.56 -7.76
N GLN A 173 -24.24 -2.29 -6.46
CA GLN A 173 -25.51 -2.32 -5.73
C GLN A 173 -26.04 -0.92 -5.42
N ILE A 174 -25.29 0.13 -5.78
CA ILE A 174 -25.73 1.53 -5.69
C ILE A 174 -26.72 1.76 -6.82
N ASN A 175 -27.97 2.06 -6.46
CA ASN A 175 -29.07 2.18 -7.41
C ASN A 175 -29.63 3.61 -7.43
N ARG A 176 -30.56 3.88 -8.35
CA ARG A 176 -31.23 5.19 -8.49
C ARG A 176 -31.86 5.72 -7.19
N LEU A 177 -32.43 4.83 -6.37
CA LEU A 177 -33.01 5.22 -5.07
C LEU A 177 -31.97 5.79 -4.10
N ASP A 178 -30.73 5.31 -4.18
CA ASP A 178 -29.64 5.81 -3.34
C ASP A 178 -29.22 7.22 -3.78
N LEU A 179 -29.21 7.47 -5.09
CA LEU A 179 -29.02 8.81 -5.65
C LEU A 179 -30.13 9.77 -5.21
N GLU A 180 -31.40 9.35 -5.28
CA GLU A 180 -32.54 10.18 -4.86
C GLU A 180 -32.48 10.50 -3.35
N ARG A 181 -32.09 9.54 -2.51
CA ARG A 181 -31.84 9.79 -1.08
C ARG A 181 -30.68 10.76 -0.86
N ALA A 182 -29.58 10.60 -1.59
CA ALA A 182 -28.44 11.52 -1.50
C ALA A 182 -28.83 12.94 -1.91
N MET A 183 -29.62 13.09 -2.99
CA MET A 183 -30.16 14.39 -3.42
C MET A 183 -31.07 15.01 -2.36
N ALA A 184 -31.96 14.21 -1.74
CA ALA A 184 -32.83 14.67 -0.67
C ALA A 184 -32.04 15.11 0.58
N GLN A 185 -30.94 14.42 0.89
CA GLN A 185 -30.09 14.70 2.04
C GLN A 185 -29.22 15.96 1.85
N VAL A 186 -28.74 16.20 0.63
CA VAL A 186 -28.02 17.45 0.29
C VAL A 186 -28.97 18.65 0.18
N GLY A 187 -30.25 18.41 -0.13
CA GLY A 187 -31.28 19.44 -0.25
C GLY A 187 -31.19 20.24 -1.56
N PRO A 188 -32.25 20.96 -1.96
CA PRO A 188 -32.26 21.67 -3.24
C PRO A 188 -31.25 22.83 -3.29
N LEU A 189 -30.73 23.10 -4.49
CA LEU A 189 -29.94 24.29 -4.80
C LEU A 189 -30.75 25.54 -4.44
N THR A 190 -30.43 26.17 -3.31
CA THR A 190 -31.07 27.44 -2.92
C THR A 190 -30.31 28.57 -3.60
N PRO A 191 -30.91 29.31 -4.55
CA PRO A 191 -30.21 30.39 -5.24
C PRO A 191 -30.08 31.58 -4.29
N GLY A 192 -28.93 31.69 -3.61
CA GLY A 192 -28.61 32.88 -2.80
C GLY A 192 -27.99 32.62 -1.41
N SER A 193 -27.89 31.38 -0.95
CA SER A 193 -27.14 31.12 0.29
C SER A 193 -25.64 31.22 0.04
N PRO A 194 -24.86 31.91 0.89
CA PRO A 194 -23.42 31.74 0.90
C PRO A 194 -23.16 30.24 1.15
N LEU A 195 -22.24 29.67 0.39
CA LEU A 195 -21.81 28.29 0.58
C LEU A 195 -21.33 28.17 2.03
N ASP A 196 -22.13 27.53 2.88
CA ASP A 196 -21.70 27.16 4.22
C ASP A 196 -20.46 26.30 4.04
N THR A 197 -19.32 26.90 4.31
CA THR A 197 -18.02 26.25 4.38
C THR A 197 -18.08 25.34 5.58
N ARG A 198 -18.71 24.16 5.42
CA ARG A 198 -18.48 23.02 6.31
C ARG A 198 -17.04 22.60 6.08
N THR A 199 -16.14 23.29 6.77
CA THR A 199 -14.74 22.90 6.99
C THR A 199 -14.76 21.51 7.63
N THR A 200 -14.82 20.49 6.80
CA THR A 200 -14.44 19.14 7.18
C THR A 200 -13.03 18.94 6.67
N ALA A 201 -12.12 19.79 7.16
CA ALA A 201 -10.69 19.61 6.99
C ALA A 201 -10.24 18.48 7.92
N LEU A 202 -10.64 17.24 7.62
CA LEU A 202 -9.83 16.07 7.94
C LEU A 202 -9.07 15.73 6.67
N ARG A 203 -8.05 16.56 6.39
CA ARG A 203 -6.93 16.14 5.55
C ARG A 203 -6.30 14.93 6.25
N THR A 204 -6.76 13.75 5.92
CA THR A 204 -5.81 12.64 5.83
C THR A 204 -5.21 12.81 4.44
N PRO A 205 -3.94 13.25 4.30
CA PRO A 205 -3.32 13.25 3.00
C PRO A 205 -3.49 11.84 2.42
N PRO A 206 -3.75 11.68 1.10
CA PRO A 206 -3.56 10.37 0.52
C PRO A 206 -2.17 9.95 0.98
N GLN A 207 -2.05 8.81 1.66
CA GLN A 207 -0.77 8.14 1.74
C GLN A 207 -0.46 7.80 0.29
N LYS A 208 0.13 8.77 -0.43
CA LYS A 208 1.07 8.49 -1.48
C LYS A 208 2.03 7.57 -0.75
N ASN A 209 1.93 6.28 -1.04
CA ASN A 209 3.00 5.35 -0.79
C ASN A 209 4.12 5.82 -1.71
N ARG A 210 4.71 6.96 -1.36
CA ARG A 210 5.90 7.51 -1.96
C ARG A 210 6.98 6.67 -1.31
N THR A 211 7.14 5.47 -1.86
CA THR A 211 8.30 4.65 -1.57
C THR A 211 9.49 5.53 -1.88
N GLU A 212 10.25 5.86 -0.84
CA GLU A 212 11.51 6.56 -0.99
C GLU A 212 12.39 5.70 -1.89
N HIS A 213 12.47 6.07 -3.16
CA HIS A 213 13.37 5.42 -4.10
C HIS A 213 14.79 5.82 -3.70
N LYS A 214 15.59 4.83 -3.30
CA LYS A 214 17.03 5.03 -3.16
C LYS A 214 17.57 5.41 -4.53
N VAL A 215 18.13 6.62 -4.64
CA VAL A 215 18.93 7.01 -5.80
C VAL A 215 20.20 6.17 -5.72
N HIS A 216 20.24 5.06 -6.46
CA HIS A 216 21.50 4.38 -6.68
C HIS A 216 22.33 5.26 -7.61
N ALA A 217 23.32 5.94 -7.04
CA ALA A 217 24.35 6.59 -7.82
C ALA A 217 24.99 5.52 -8.71
N ARG A 218 25.01 5.75 -10.03
CA ARG A 218 25.94 5.07 -10.91
C ARG A 218 27.33 5.41 -10.42
N ALA A 219 28.00 4.46 -9.76
CA ALA A 219 29.44 4.48 -9.76
C ALA A 219 29.84 4.07 -11.18
N ASP A 220 30.33 5.02 -11.96
CA ASP A 220 31.10 4.71 -13.14
C ASP A 220 32.30 3.86 -12.70
N ILE A 221 32.39 2.63 -13.24
CA ILE A 221 33.56 1.89 -13.73
C ILE A 221 33.12 0.45 -14.06
#